data_AF-A0A926ATX9-F1
#
_entry.id   AF-A0A926ATX9-F1
#
_cell.length_a   1.000
_cell.length_b   1.000
_cell.length_c   1.000
_cell.angle_alpha   90.00
_cell.angle_beta   90.00
_cell.angle_gamma   90.00
#
_symmetry.space_group_name_H-M   'P 1'
#
loop_
_entity.id
_entity.type
_entity.pdbx_description
1 polymer ?
#
loop_
_entity_poly.entity_id
_entity_poly.type
_entity_poly.pdbx_seq_one_letter_code
_entity_poly.pdbx_strand_id
1 'polypeptide(L)'
;MNAALDTLTRRRLVQLGAGGYLGLNLGGVWRAEGASGSSVPLPGSLKPLKACILVFYYGGPSHLDTYDLKPNAPSEVRGEFQPISTSVSGLHVCEHLPKMARQMHHVALVRSVTHQARLHDSASIHALTGRPLEGPDRELFAPQPQTYPSYGSAVSYLRRHHPTDVPF
;
A
#
# COMPACT_ATOMS: atom_id res chain seq x y z
N MET A 1 -11.88 -21.14 60.61
CA MET A 1 -10.85 -20.62 59.66
C MET A 1 -10.49 -21.74 58.70
N ASN A 2 -10.33 -21.43 57.40
CA ASN A 2 -9.83 -22.30 56.30
C ASN A 2 -10.84 -22.91 55.31
N ALA A 3 -11.86 -22.19 54.85
CA ALA A 3 -12.63 -22.57 53.65
C ALA A 3 -12.26 -21.76 52.39
N ALA A 4 -11.44 -20.71 52.51
CA ALA A 4 -11.13 -19.78 51.42
C ALA A 4 -9.99 -20.24 50.50
N LEU A 5 -9.19 -21.24 50.90
CA LEU A 5 -7.99 -21.67 50.17
C LEU A 5 -8.22 -22.87 49.22
N ASP A 6 -9.35 -23.59 49.36
CA ASP A 6 -9.65 -24.80 48.57
C ASP A 6 -10.23 -24.55 47.16
N THR A 7 -10.34 -23.28 46.72
CA THR A 7 -10.93 -22.95 45.39
C THR A 7 -10.01 -22.15 44.47
N LEU A 8 -8.71 -22.15 44.74
CA LEU A 8 -7.68 -21.57 43.87
C LEU A 8 -7.20 -22.60 42.84
N THR A 9 -8.02 -22.84 41.81
CA THR A 9 -7.57 -23.62 40.66
C THR A 9 -6.57 -22.82 39.82
N ARG A 10 -5.62 -23.50 39.16
CA ARG A 10 -4.63 -22.88 38.25
C ARG A 10 -5.26 -21.91 37.25
N ARG A 11 -6.44 -22.25 36.72
CA ARG A 11 -7.22 -21.40 35.80
C ARG A 11 -7.68 -20.11 36.46
N ARG A 12 -8.18 -20.18 37.69
CA ARG A 12 -8.67 -19.01 38.44
C ARG A 12 -7.51 -18.08 38.83
N LEU A 13 -6.34 -18.65 39.16
CA LEU A 13 -5.12 -17.89 39.41
C LEU A 13 -4.67 -17.12 38.16
N VAL A 14 -4.66 -17.77 36.98
CA VAL A 14 -4.33 -17.12 35.70
C VAL A 14 -5.36 -16.04 35.33
N GLN A 15 -6.65 -16.29 35.54
CA GLN A 15 -7.71 -15.32 35.25
C GLN A 15 -7.62 -14.08 36.15
N LEU A 16 -7.36 -14.26 37.44
CA LEU A 16 -7.17 -13.15 38.39
C LEU A 16 -5.87 -12.38 38.10
N GLY A 17 -4.79 -13.10 37.75
CA GLY A 17 -3.52 -12.49 37.35
C GLY A 17 -3.62 -11.68 36.05
N ALA A 18 -4.30 -12.22 35.04
CA ALA A 18 -4.54 -11.53 33.76
C ALA A 18 -5.46 -10.31 33.94
N GLY A 19 -6.54 -10.45 34.72
CA GLY A 19 -7.45 -9.35 35.02
C GLY A 19 -6.78 -8.22 35.81
N GLY A 20 -5.95 -8.55 36.80
CA GLY A 20 -5.16 -7.58 37.55
C GLY A 20 -4.09 -6.89 36.70
N TYR A 21 -3.39 -7.64 35.85
CA TYR A 21 -2.39 -7.10 34.93
C TYR A 21 -3.01 -6.14 33.91
N LEU A 22 -4.15 -6.51 33.30
CA LEU A 22 -4.85 -5.65 32.35
C LEU A 22 -5.48 -4.43 33.04
N GLY A 23 -6.06 -4.62 34.23
CA GLY A 23 -6.66 -3.55 35.03
C GLY A 23 -5.65 -2.48 35.48
N LEU A 24 -4.46 -2.90 35.92
CA LEU A 24 -3.39 -1.98 36.34
C LEU A 24 -2.67 -1.31 35.16
N ASN A 25 -2.73 -1.89 33.95
CA ASN A 25 -2.15 -1.31 32.75
C ASN A 25 -3.09 -0.34 32.01
N LEU A 26 -4.41 -0.35 32.27
CA LEU A 26 -5.34 0.60 31.65
C LEU A 26 -4.97 2.06 31.91
N GLY A 27 -4.53 2.39 33.13
CA GLY A 27 -4.02 3.73 33.44
C GLY A 27 -2.71 4.07 32.70
N GLY A 28 -1.88 3.05 32.41
CA GLY A 28 -0.70 3.19 31.56
C GLY A 28 -1.06 3.41 30.09
N VAL A 29 -2.07 2.70 29.58
CA VAL A 29 -2.61 2.86 28.22
C VAL A 29 -3.22 4.26 28.06
N TRP A 30 -4.04 4.73 29.00
CA TRP A 30 -4.63 6.08 28.94
C TRP A 30 -3.57 7.19 29.06
N ARG A 31 -2.53 6.98 29.87
CA ARG A 31 -1.38 7.90 29.93
C ARG A 31 -0.57 7.88 28.64
N ALA A 32 -0.43 6.72 27.99
CA ALA A 32 0.23 6.60 26.69
C ALA A 32 -0.59 7.27 25.57
N GLU A 33 -1.92 7.13 25.57
CA GLU A 33 -2.82 7.85 24.67
C GLU A 33 -2.76 9.37 24.90
N GLY A 34 -2.75 9.82 26.15
CA GLY A 34 -2.59 11.24 26.49
C GLY A 34 -1.22 11.82 26.09
N ALA A 35 -0.16 11.02 26.18
CA ALA A 35 1.19 11.40 25.73
C ALA A 35 1.35 11.35 24.20
N SER A 36 0.45 10.67 23.49
CA SER A 36 0.46 10.57 22.01
C SER A 36 0.11 11.90 21.31
N GLY A 37 -0.36 12.91 22.05
CA GLY A 37 -0.54 14.28 21.56
C GLY A 37 0.76 15.07 21.36
N SER A 38 1.90 14.55 21.81
CA SER A 38 3.23 15.13 21.58
C SER A 38 4.18 14.02 21.14
N SER A 39 4.18 13.76 19.84
CA SER A 39 5.15 12.85 19.22
C SER A 39 6.57 13.41 19.41
N VAL A 40 7.28 12.95 20.44
CA VAL A 40 8.74 13.03 20.46
C VAL A 40 9.20 12.24 19.23
N PRO A 41 9.85 12.86 18.23
CA PRO A 41 10.31 12.14 17.06
C PRO A 41 11.32 11.10 17.52
N LEU A 42 11.00 9.82 17.36
CA LEU A 42 11.99 8.75 17.50
C LEU A 42 13.17 9.07 16.57
N PRO A 43 14.42 8.75 16.94
CA PRO A 43 15.55 8.84 16.02
C PRO A 43 15.22 8.02 14.75
N GLY A 44 15.08 8.69 13.61
CA GLY A 44 14.61 8.08 12.36
C GLY A 44 13.12 8.32 12.03
N SER A 45 12.41 9.13 12.80
CA SER A 45 11.08 9.61 12.45
C SER A 45 11.17 10.43 11.17
N LEU A 46 10.71 9.83 10.07
CA LEU A 46 10.61 10.48 8.78
C LEU A 46 9.73 11.72 8.93
N LYS A 47 10.13 12.83 8.30
CA LYS A 47 9.29 14.03 8.21
C LYS A 47 7.90 13.61 7.73
N PRO A 48 6.82 14.17 8.29
CA PRO A 48 5.47 13.86 7.84
C PRO A 48 5.35 14.11 6.33
N LEU A 49 4.80 13.13 5.61
CA LEU A 49 4.52 13.25 4.19
C LEU A 49 3.52 14.39 3.98
N LYS A 50 3.91 15.39 3.18
CA LYS A 50 3.07 16.58 2.94
C LYS A 50 1.95 16.32 1.93
N ALA A 51 2.27 15.57 0.88
CA ALA A 51 1.35 15.23 -0.20
C ALA A 51 1.79 13.92 -0.88
N CYS A 52 0.82 13.19 -1.44
CA CYS A 52 1.05 12.02 -2.27
C CYS A 52 0.19 12.17 -3.53
N ILE A 53 0.80 11.95 -4.69
CA ILE A 53 0.13 12.00 -5.99
C ILE A 53 0.15 10.59 -6.57
N LEU A 54 -1.03 10.05 -6.85
CA LEU A 54 -1.17 8.79 -7.57
C LEU A 54 -1.41 9.09 -9.05
N VAL A 55 -0.48 8.65 -9.91
CA VAL A 55 -0.65 8.69 -11.36
C VAL A 55 -0.95 7.28 -11.83
N PHE A 56 -2.20 7.03 -12.24
CA PHE A 56 -2.60 5.75 -12.81
C PHE A 56 -2.72 5.88 -14.33
N TYR A 57 -1.85 5.17 -15.06
CA TYR A 57 -1.76 5.28 -16.51
C TYR A 57 -2.63 4.21 -17.19
N TYR A 58 -3.95 4.44 -17.24
CA TYR A 58 -4.89 3.54 -17.92
C TYR A 58 -4.54 3.46 -19.42
N GLY A 59 -4.26 2.25 -19.92
CA GLY A 59 -3.82 2.03 -21.30
C GLY A 59 -2.40 2.53 -21.62
N GLY A 60 -1.58 2.81 -20.59
CA GLY A 60 -0.20 3.26 -20.75
C GLY A 60 0.72 2.24 -21.44
N PRO A 61 1.97 2.64 -21.75
CA PRO A 61 2.95 1.78 -22.39
C PRO A 61 3.28 0.56 -21.53
N SER A 62 3.67 -0.53 -22.18
CA SER A 62 4.07 -1.76 -21.50
C SER A 62 5.23 -1.51 -20.53
N HIS A 63 5.25 -2.25 -19.42
CA HIS A 63 6.42 -2.25 -18.52
C HIS A 63 7.67 -2.80 -19.23
N LEU A 64 7.49 -3.73 -20.19
CA LEU A 64 8.57 -4.28 -21.02
C LEU A 64 9.19 -3.23 -21.95
N ASP A 65 8.48 -2.14 -22.23
CA ASP A 65 8.96 -1.07 -23.11
C ASP A 65 9.43 0.17 -22.34
N THR A 66 9.38 0.12 -21.01
CA THR A 66 9.66 1.27 -20.14
C THR A 66 10.66 0.96 -19.04
N TYR A 67 10.25 0.19 -18.03
CA TYR A 67 11.00 0.02 -16.78
C TYR A 67 11.48 -1.40 -16.53
N ASP A 68 11.12 -2.39 -17.36
CA ASP A 68 11.45 -3.80 -17.16
C ASP A 68 11.69 -4.54 -18.49
N LEU A 69 12.68 -4.10 -19.29
CA LEU A 69 12.87 -4.51 -20.70
C LEU A 69 13.21 -5.98 -20.95
N LYS A 70 13.52 -6.75 -19.92
CA LYS A 70 13.97 -8.16 -20.04
C LYS A 70 14.94 -8.38 -21.21
N PRO A 71 16.07 -7.66 -21.30
CA PRO A 71 16.95 -7.69 -22.48
C PRO A 71 17.52 -9.08 -22.79
N ASN A 72 17.57 -9.97 -21.79
CA ASN A 72 18.08 -11.34 -21.94
C ASN A 72 16.97 -12.37 -22.28
N ALA A 73 15.70 -11.95 -22.37
CA ALA A 73 14.61 -12.83 -22.78
C ALA A 73 14.62 -13.04 -24.31
N PRO A 74 13.93 -14.08 -24.81
CA PRO A 74 13.74 -14.29 -26.25
C PRO A 74 13.11 -13.08 -26.94
N SER A 75 13.36 -12.91 -28.24
CA SER A 75 12.86 -11.80 -29.06
C SER A 75 11.34 -11.66 -29.06
N GLU A 76 10.63 -12.75 -28.82
CA GLU A 76 9.16 -12.81 -28.77
C GLU A 76 8.62 -12.29 -27.43
N VAL A 77 9.48 -12.18 -26.40
CA VAL A 77 9.12 -11.78 -25.04
C VAL A 77 9.62 -10.38 -24.72
N ARG A 78 10.86 -10.05 -25.11
CA ARG A 78 11.41 -8.71 -24.90
C ARG A 78 10.86 -7.73 -25.95
N GLY A 79 10.72 -6.46 -25.56
CA GLY A 79 10.40 -5.38 -26.50
C GLY A 79 11.53 -5.11 -27.49
N GLU A 80 11.27 -4.26 -28.48
CA GLU A 80 12.26 -3.85 -29.50
C GLU A 80 13.30 -2.85 -28.97
N PHE A 81 12.97 -2.17 -27.87
CA PHE A 81 13.78 -1.09 -27.31
C PHE A 81 15.02 -1.59 -26.55
N GLN A 82 16.04 -0.74 -26.50
CA GLN A 82 17.28 -1.05 -25.82
C GLN A 82 17.35 -0.44 -24.40
N PRO A 83 18.01 -1.12 -23.45
CA PRO A 83 18.25 -0.58 -22.12
C PRO A 83 19.35 0.50 -22.12
N ILE A 84 19.17 1.55 -21.32
CA ILE A 84 20.21 2.54 -20.97
C ILE A 84 20.49 2.48 -19.47
N SER A 85 21.73 2.78 -19.08
CA SER A 85 22.11 2.91 -17.66
C SER A 85 21.40 4.09 -17.00
N THR A 86 21.13 3.95 -15.70
CA THR A 86 20.45 4.97 -14.90
C THR A 86 21.42 5.60 -13.88
N SER A 87 20.95 6.58 -13.11
CA SER A 87 21.69 7.13 -11.97
C SER A 87 21.92 6.11 -10.83
N VAL A 88 21.32 4.93 -10.89
CA VAL A 88 21.49 3.83 -9.94
C VAL A 88 22.30 2.73 -10.60
N SER A 89 23.44 2.36 -10.01
CA SER A 89 24.31 1.32 -10.56
C SER A 89 23.58 -0.03 -10.68
N GLY A 90 23.76 -0.69 -11.83
CA GLY A 90 23.11 -1.97 -12.13
C GLY A 90 21.63 -1.87 -12.56
N LEU A 91 21.01 -0.69 -12.47
CA LEU A 91 19.62 -0.49 -12.88
C LEU A 91 19.56 0.15 -14.27
N HIS A 92 18.72 -0.43 -15.13
CA HIS A 92 18.49 -0.01 -16.51
C HIS A 92 17.01 0.26 -16.78
N VAL A 93 16.73 1.20 -17.68
CA VAL A 93 15.40 1.56 -18.20
C VAL A 93 15.47 1.77 -19.73
N CYS A 94 14.34 2.00 -20.38
CA CYS A 94 14.25 2.16 -21.84
C CYS A 94 15.02 3.40 -22.32
N GLU A 95 15.70 3.28 -23.47
CA GLU A 95 16.44 4.37 -24.12
C GLU A 95 15.61 5.62 -24.40
N HIS A 96 14.29 5.48 -24.55
CA HIS A 96 13.34 6.58 -24.72
C HIS A 96 12.98 7.32 -23.43
N LEU A 97 13.53 6.90 -22.28
CA LEU A 97 13.32 7.54 -20.98
C LEU A 97 14.59 8.21 -20.40
N PRO A 98 15.37 8.99 -21.17
CA PRO A 98 16.68 9.50 -20.71
C PRO A 98 16.56 10.49 -19.55
N LYS A 99 15.45 11.24 -19.47
CA LYS A 99 15.17 12.13 -18.33
C LYS A 99 14.87 11.34 -17.06
N MET A 100 14.14 10.25 -17.19
CA MET A 100 13.82 9.37 -16.05
C MET A 100 15.05 8.60 -15.59
N ALA A 101 15.88 8.10 -16.51
CA ALA A 101 17.13 7.42 -16.20
C ALA A 101 18.04 8.24 -15.27
N ARG A 102 18.12 9.56 -15.48
CA ARG A 102 18.87 10.48 -14.61
C ARG A 102 18.27 10.66 -13.21
N GLN A 103 16.97 10.40 -13.05
CA GLN A 103 16.23 10.62 -11.80
C GLN A 103 15.99 9.33 -11.01
N MET A 104 16.47 8.17 -11.47
CA MET A 104 16.18 6.88 -10.83
C MET A 104 16.65 6.76 -9.37
N HIS A 105 17.61 7.58 -8.92
CA HIS A 105 18.04 7.65 -7.52
C HIS A 105 16.98 8.26 -6.59
N HIS A 106 15.92 8.85 -7.14
CA HIS A 106 14.73 9.29 -6.43
C HIS A 106 13.54 8.34 -6.59
N VAL A 107 13.68 7.27 -7.37
CA VAL A 107 12.58 6.37 -7.74
C VAL A 107 12.73 5.04 -7.04
N ALA A 108 11.67 4.61 -6.35
CA ALA A 108 11.51 3.23 -5.94
C ALA A 108 10.79 2.44 -7.05
N LEU A 109 11.52 1.57 -7.75
CA LEU A 109 10.94 0.72 -8.78
C LEU A 109 10.47 -0.61 -8.18
N VAL A 110 9.17 -0.91 -8.28
CA VAL A 110 8.58 -2.15 -7.78
C VAL A 110 8.16 -3.04 -8.96
N ARG A 111 8.86 -4.16 -9.15
CA ARG A 111 8.58 -5.14 -10.22
C ARG A 111 7.86 -6.41 -9.75
N SER A 112 7.52 -6.48 -8.46
CA SER A 112 6.91 -7.65 -7.83
C SER A 112 5.38 -7.66 -7.90
N VAL A 113 4.75 -6.60 -8.44
CA VAL A 113 3.29 -6.52 -8.55
C VAL A 113 2.83 -7.40 -9.71
N THR A 114 1.92 -8.34 -9.41
CA THR A 114 1.35 -9.25 -10.41
C THR A 114 -0.14 -9.47 -10.14
N HIS A 115 -0.91 -9.76 -11.19
CA HIS A 115 -2.32 -10.12 -11.09
C HIS A 115 -2.72 -11.09 -12.21
N GLN A 116 -3.89 -11.71 -12.08
CA GLN A 116 -4.43 -12.65 -13.06
C GLN A 116 -5.39 -12.02 -14.08
N ALA A 117 -5.73 -10.73 -13.92
CA ALA A 117 -6.54 -10.01 -14.91
C ALA A 117 -5.78 -9.87 -16.24
N ARG A 118 -6.49 -10.06 -17.35
CA ARG A 118 -5.99 -9.97 -18.74
C ARG A 118 -6.57 -8.75 -19.45
N LEU A 119 -7.72 -8.23 -19.00
CA LEU A 119 -8.33 -7.02 -19.53
C LEU A 119 -8.03 -5.79 -18.66
N HIS A 120 -7.99 -4.63 -19.32
CA HIS A 120 -7.64 -3.34 -18.70
C HIS A 120 -8.57 -2.95 -17.55
N ASP A 121 -9.88 -3.18 -17.68
CA ASP A 121 -10.86 -2.75 -16.68
C ASP A 121 -10.73 -3.52 -15.36
N SER A 122 -10.70 -4.85 -15.43
CA SER A 122 -10.49 -5.70 -14.26
C SER A 122 -9.14 -5.45 -13.59
N ALA A 123 -8.08 -5.23 -14.40
CA ALA A 123 -6.76 -4.89 -13.89
C ALA A 123 -6.75 -3.52 -13.19
N SER A 124 -7.47 -2.54 -13.73
CA SER A 124 -7.59 -1.20 -13.15
C SER A 124 -8.34 -1.20 -11.83
N ILE A 125 -9.41 -1.99 -11.73
CA ILE A 125 -10.11 -2.22 -10.46
C ILE A 125 -9.15 -2.81 -9.44
N HIS A 126 -8.37 -3.82 -9.83
CA HIS A 126 -7.40 -4.42 -8.93
C HIS A 126 -6.34 -3.41 -8.47
N ALA A 127 -5.76 -2.65 -9.39
CA ALA A 127 -4.75 -1.65 -9.08
C ALA A 127 -5.27 -0.54 -8.15
N LEU A 128 -6.52 -0.09 -8.35
CA LEU A 128 -7.07 1.06 -7.63
C LEU A 128 -7.84 0.71 -6.36
N THR A 129 -8.25 -0.54 -6.17
CA THR A 129 -8.96 -1.00 -4.96
C THR A 129 -8.12 -1.97 -4.11
N GLY A 130 -7.04 -2.52 -4.67
CA GLY A 130 -6.26 -3.59 -4.06
C GLY A 130 -6.97 -4.94 -4.06
N ARG A 131 -8.08 -5.09 -4.80
CA ARG A 131 -8.87 -6.32 -4.86
C ARG A 131 -9.24 -6.70 -6.30
N PRO A 132 -9.16 -7.98 -6.68
CA PRO A 132 -9.57 -8.41 -8.01
C PRO A 132 -11.07 -8.13 -8.22
N LEU A 133 -11.46 -7.88 -9.47
CA LEU A 133 -12.87 -7.80 -9.86
C LEU A 133 -13.59 -9.11 -9.48
N GLU A 134 -14.78 -8.99 -8.92
CA GLU A 134 -15.62 -10.16 -8.64
C GLU A 134 -16.13 -10.78 -9.95
N GLY A 135 -15.94 -12.08 -10.12
CA GLY A 135 -16.37 -12.82 -11.31
C GLY A 135 -15.33 -12.84 -12.44
N PRO A 136 -15.77 -13.12 -13.69
CA PRO A 136 -14.85 -13.23 -14.81
C PRO A 136 -14.27 -11.86 -15.18
N ASP A 137 -13.08 -11.93 -15.77
CA ASP A 137 -12.45 -10.82 -16.45
C ASP A 137 -13.37 -10.30 -17.55
N ARG A 138 -13.66 -9.00 -17.57
CA ARG A 138 -14.62 -8.40 -18.49
C ARG A 138 -14.30 -6.93 -18.77
N GLU A 139 -14.78 -6.44 -19.90
CA GLU A 139 -14.87 -5.01 -20.17
C GLU A 139 -16.12 -4.43 -19.49
N LEU A 140 -16.00 -3.22 -18.95
CA LEU A 140 -17.03 -2.52 -18.19
C LEU A 140 -17.59 -1.36 -19.00
N PHE A 141 -18.52 -1.68 -19.91
CA PHE A 141 -19.21 -0.68 -20.75
C PHE A 141 -20.28 0.15 -20.02
N ALA A 142 -20.55 -0.18 -18.76
CA ALA A 142 -21.49 0.54 -17.91
C ALA A 142 -20.99 0.54 -16.47
N PRO A 143 -21.30 1.60 -15.69
CA PRO A 143 -21.01 1.61 -14.26
C PRO A 143 -21.65 0.41 -13.59
N GLN A 144 -20.84 -0.37 -12.87
CA GLN A 144 -21.33 -1.45 -12.02
C GLN A 144 -21.18 -1.04 -10.56
N PRO A 145 -22.11 -1.45 -9.69
CA PRO A 145 -21.90 -1.31 -8.25
C PRO A 145 -20.59 -1.99 -7.87
N GLN A 146 -19.65 -1.22 -7.35
CA GLN A 146 -18.39 -1.74 -6.86
C GLN A 146 -18.48 -1.91 -5.34
N THR A 147 -18.17 -3.11 -4.86
CA THR A 147 -18.25 -3.44 -3.43
C THR A 147 -17.24 -2.65 -2.59
N TYR A 148 -16.08 -2.32 -3.18
CA TYR A 148 -14.97 -1.67 -2.49
C TYR A 148 -14.60 -0.32 -3.13
N PRO A 149 -14.44 0.76 -2.34
CA PRO A 149 -14.04 2.04 -2.90
C PRO A 149 -12.61 1.97 -3.46
N SER A 150 -12.36 2.73 -4.53
CA SER A 150 -10.98 3.01 -4.95
C SER A 150 -10.27 3.87 -3.90
N TYR A 151 -8.93 3.91 -3.95
CA TYR A 151 -8.16 4.82 -3.09
C TYR A 151 -8.63 6.28 -3.22
N GLY A 152 -8.94 6.72 -4.44
CA GLY A 152 -9.45 8.07 -4.70
C GLY A 152 -10.81 8.32 -4.03
N SER A 153 -11.76 7.38 -4.16
CA SER A 153 -13.07 7.49 -3.51
C SER A 153 -12.97 7.45 -1.99
N ALA A 154 -12.09 6.62 -1.42
CA ALA A 154 -11.85 6.56 0.02
C ALA A 154 -11.28 7.89 0.54
N VAL A 155 -10.29 8.46 -0.15
CA VAL A 155 -9.70 9.77 0.20
C VAL A 155 -10.74 10.88 0.08
N SER A 156 -11.52 10.92 -1.00
CA SER A 156 -12.59 11.90 -1.20
C SER A 156 -13.62 11.83 -0.07
N TYR A 157 -14.06 10.63 0.31
CA TYR A 157 -15.00 10.45 1.43
C TYR A 157 -14.41 10.92 2.77
N LEU A 158 -13.15 10.59 3.08
CA LEU A 158 -12.49 11.02 4.31
C LEU A 158 -12.25 12.54 4.34
N ARG A 159 -12.07 13.16 3.17
CA ARG A 159 -11.83 14.60 3.03
C ARG A 159 -13.09 15.41 2.67
N ARG A 160 -14.28 14.82 2.70
CA ARG A 160 -15.55 15.45 2.30
C ARG A 160 -15.90 16.77 3.03
N HIS A 161 -15.30 17.04 4.18
CA HIS A 161 -15.48 18.27 4.95
C HIS A 161 -14.37 19.32 4.72
N HIS A 162 -13.38 18.98 3.89
CA HIS A 162 -12.31 19.88 3.50
C HIS A 162 -12.56 20.36 2.07
N PRO A 163 -12.65 21.67 1.82
CA PRO A 163 -12.72 22.17 0.45
C PRO A 163 -11.46 21.76 -0.31
N THR A 164 -11.64 21.22 -1.51
CA THR A 164 -10.56 20.82 -2.40
C THR A 164 -10.63 21.65 -3.68
N ASP A 165 -9.52 22.28 -4.06
CA ASP A 165 -9.44 23.10 -5.27
C ASP A 165 -9.45 22.28 -6.57
N VAL A 166 -9.25 20.97 -6.46
CA VAL A 166 -9.25 20.01 -7.57
C VAL A 166 -10.42 19.04 -7.43
N PRO A 167 -11.27 18.90 -8.48
CA PRO A 167 -12.27 17.83 -8.53
C PRO A 167 -11.59 16.46 -8.60
N PHE A 168 -12.14 15.47 -7.91
CA PHE A 168 -11.78 14.06 -8.05
C PHE A 168 -12.76 13.35 -8.98
#